data_AF-A0A9P8LD38-F1
#
_entry.id   AF-A0A9P8LD38-F1
#
_cell.length_a   1.000
_cell.length_b   1.000
_cell.length_c   1.000
_cell.angle_alpha   90.00
_cell.angle_beta   90.00
_cell.angle_gamma   90.00
#
_symmetry.space_group_name_H-M   'P 1'
#
loop_
_entity.id
_entity.type
_entity.pdbx_description
1 polymer ?
#
loop_
_entity_poly.entity_id
_entity_poly.type
_entity_poly.pdbx_seq_one_letter_code
_entity_poly.pdbx_strand_id
1 'polypeptide(L)'
;MVARPDVAVSAPGKVLLAGGYLVLDRRYSGLVFALDARIHVHATALPSAASTTTPAAVELPEIVVRSPQFQDAEWRYSYRSTERDGIIVAQSESSPTSSVSRNVFIETAIGYSLTYISTILPDAIAGSTSFTVLADNSYYSQPSSALDSGSPSPRFSKFNTTLSKAHKTGLGSSAALVTAFIASVLAHYLPQSVFSLHTSSSRNALHNLAQAAHCAAQGKVGSGFDVAAAVYGRCVYTRFSPALLEALGEHGSAGFAGQLKSLVDSQWDAQALKQGVAVPRGVRLVMCDVDCGSQTVGMVKKVLSWRKENPQEAKELWDELQTKNETLRTVLSQLATQEEAAASDLTKTEHWKELVGAFASIRRLIQKMSSLSGVPIEPHSQTALLDACSALPGVAGGVVPGAGGYDAVALLVADDEEVLKGLKVLLESWEVPVDATSDGKSGGKVRMLGVREEMEGVRGEDASVMAYGEWTL
;
A
#
# COMPACT_ATOMS: atom_id res chain seq x y z
N MET A 1 -0.56 32.84 -16.63
CA MET A 1 -0.14 31.56 -16.05
C MET A 1 -0.66 31.51 -14.63
N VAL A 2 -1.42 30.48 -14.26
CA VAL A 2 -1.82 30.25 -12.87
C VAL A 2 -0.55 29.79 -12.13
N ALA A 3 -0.14 30.51 -11.08
CA ALA A 3 0.97 30.07 -10.25
C ALA A 3 0.60 28.74 -9.60
N ARG A 4 1.42 27.70 -9.83
CA ARG A 4 1.16 26.37 -9.26
C ARG A 4 1.61 26.35 -7.81
N PRO A 5 0.76 25.87 -6.88
CA PRO A 5 1.15 25.75 -5.48
C PRO A 5 2.19 24.64 -5.32
N ASP A 6 3.12 24.81 -4.41
CA ASP A 6 3.87 23.68 -3.87
C ASP A 6 2.90 22.82 -3.06
N VAL A 7 2.92 21.51 -3.31
CA VAL A 7 1.98 20.58 -2.69
C VAL A 7 2.75 19.41 -2.10
N ALA A 8 2.49 19.10 -0.82
CA ALA A 8 2.92 17.85 -0.23
C ALA A 8 1.71 16.96 0.06
N VAL A 9 1.78 15.69 -0.35
CA VAL A 9 0.75 14.69 -0.09
C VAL A 9 1.42 13.41 0.41
N SER A 10 0.75 12.68 1.29
CA SER A 10 1.20 11.36 1.71
C SER A 10 0.10 10.32 1.60
N ALA A 11 0.47 9.06 1.41
CA ALA A 11 -0.43 7.91 1.45
C ALA A 11 0.15 6.77 2.30
N PRO A 12 -0.68 6.09 3.11
CA PRO A 12 -0.23 5.06 4.05
C PRO A 12 0.04 3.71 3.41
N GLY A 13 0.78 2.88 4.13
CA GLY A 13 0.89 1.44 3.91
C GLY A 13 -0.39 0.72 4.30
N LYS A 14 -0.37 -0.62 4.18
CA LYS A 14 -1.57 -1.44 4.33
C LYS A 14 -1.29 -2.82 4.92
N VAL A 15 -2.24 -3.31 5.70
CA VAL A 15 -2.36 -4.71 6.12
C VAL A 15 -3.75 -5.25 5.76
N LEU A 16 -3.80 -6.45 5.17
CA LEU A 16 -5.04 -7.21 5.00
C LEU A 16 -5.13 -8.18 6.17
N LEU A 17 -5.83 -7.78 7.23
CA LEU A 17 -5.92 -8.54 8.48
C LEU A 17 -6.82 -9.77 8.33
N ALA A 18 -7.85 -9.70 7.50
CA ALA A 18 -8.74 -10.84 7.22
C ALA A 18 -9.27 -10.79 5.78
N GLY A 19 -9.65 -11.94 5.22
CA GLY A 19 -10.16 -12.04 3.84
C GLY A 19 -9.08 -12.25 2.78
N GLY A 20 -7.90 -12.74 3.16
CA GLY A 20 -6.88 -13.24 2.22
C GLY A 20 -7.50 -14.26 1.26
N TYR A 21 -7.16 -14.17 -0.04
CA TYR A 21 -7.78 -14.91 -1.16
C TYR A 21 -9.25 -14.60 -1.43
N LEU A 22 -10.10 -14.49 -0.40
CA LEU A 22 -11.52 -14.16 -0.50
C LEU A 22 -11.73 -12.83 -1.24
N VAL A 23 -10.90 -11.83 -0.96
CA VAL A 23 -10.92 -10.50 -1.61
C VAL A 23 -10.70 -10.56 -3.14
N LEU A 24 -10.35 -11.73 -3.69
CA LEU A 24 -10.27 -11.97 -5.14
C LEU A 24 -11.61 -12.37 -5.76
N ASP A 25 -12.67 -12.52 -4.99
CA ASP A 25 -14.03 -12.73 -5.51
C ASP A 25 -14.96 -11.68 -4.90
N ARG A 26 -15.78 -11.07 -5.75
CA ARG A 26 -16.68 -9.96 -5.38
C ARG A 26 -17.77 -10.35 -4.38
N ARG A 27 -17.99 -11.66 -4.20
CA ARG A 27 -18.93 -12.17 -3.19
C ARG A 27 -18.43 -12.02 -1.75
N TYR A 28 -17.13 -11.81 -1.57
CA TYR A 28 -16.50 -11.74 -0.26
C TYR A 28 -15.80 -10.41 -0.06
N SER A 29 -15.47 -10.10 1.20
CA SER A 29 -14.79 -8.87 1.56
C SER A 29 -13.54 -9.13 2.39
N GLY A 30 -12.63 -8.15 2.37
CA GLY A 30 -11.43 -8.13 3.18
C GLY A 30 -11.49 -7.07 4.28
N LEU A 31 -10.95 -7.37 5.45
CA LEU A 31 -10.74 -6.41 6.53
C LEU A 31 -9.35 -5.80 6.39
N VAL A 32 -9.30 -4.51 6.03
CA VAL A 32 -8.07 -3.82 5.67
C VAL A 32 -7.83 -2.63 6.60
N PHE A 33 -6.61 -2.52 7.11
CA PHE A 33 -6.16 -1.35 7.88
C PHE A 33 -5.02 -0.66 7.14
N ALA A 34 -5.03 0.67 7.20
CA ALA A 34 -3.86 1.46 6.85
C ALA A 34 -2.82 1.38 7.97
N LEU A 35 -1.57 1.67 7.64
CA LEU A 35 -0.46 1.76 8.58
C LEU A 35 0.08 3.19 8.61
N ASP A 36 0.64 3.59 9.74
CA ASP A 36 1.19 4.94 9.94
C ASP A 36 2.46 5.23 9.11
N ALA A 37 3.14 4.19 8.60
CA ALA A 37 4.18 4.32 7.60
C ALA A 37 3.60 4.84 6.28
N ARG A 38 4.13 5.97 5.79
CA ARG A 38 3.65 6.67 4.60
C ARG A 38 4.72 6.88 3.53
N ILE A 39 4.25 6.95 2.28
CA ILE A 39 5.00 7.53 1.17
C ILE A 39 4.54 8.96 1.00
N HIS A 40 5.50 9.87 0.93
CA HIS A 40 5.35 11.30 0.80
C HIS A 40 5.79 11.74 -0.59
N VAL A 41 5.04 12.63 -1.21
CA VAL A 41 5.36 13.24 -2.49
C VAL A 41 5.23 14.75 -2.36
N HIS A 42 6.31 15.45 -2.65
CA HIS A 42 6.37 16.91 -2.66
C HIS A 42 6.54 17.40 -4.11
N ALA A 43 5.52 18.09 -4.62
CA ALA A 43 5.47 18.65 -5.96
C ALA A 43 5.82 20.14 -5.92
N THR A 44 6.76 20.56 -6.78
CA THR A 44 7.24 21.93 -6.89
C THR A 44 7.34 22.32 -8.37
N ALA A 45 6.96 23.56 -8.70
CA ALA A 45 7.15 24.07 -10.06
C ALA A 45 8.65 24.30 -10.31
N LEU A 46 9.17 23.81 -11.44
CA LEU A 46 10.53 24.12 -11.85
C LEU A 46 10.56 25.51 -12.50
N PRO A 47 11.55 26.37 -12.19
CA PRO A 47 11.73 27.63 -12.89
C PRO A 47 11.86 27.37 -14.39
N SER A 48 11.07 28.05 -15.20
CA SER A 48 11.29 28.04 -16.65
C SER A 48 12.67 28.64 -16.90
N ALA A 49 13.56 27.88 -17.56
CA ALA A 49 14.87 28.40 -17.93
C ALA A 49 14.66 29.70 -18.70
N ALA A 50 15.14 30.82 -18.13
CA ALA A 50 15.09 32.10 -18.81
C ALA A 50 15.77 31.91 -20.17
N SER A 51 15.02 32.15 -21.26
CA SER A 51 15.44 31.86 -22.63
C SER A 51 16.85 32.39 -22.90
N THR A 52 17.85 31.52 -22.87
CA THR A 52 19.13 31.82 -23.48
C THR A 52 18.89 31.90 -24.98
N THR A 53 19.35 33.01 -25.55
CA THR A 53 19.22 33.48 -26.93
C THR A 53 19.72 32.47 -27.97
N THR A 54 18.94 31.43 -28.21
CA THR A 54 19.07 30.53 -29.36
C THR A 54 17.68 30.27 -29.93
N PRO A 55 17.40 30.67 -31.18
CA PRO A 55 16.13 30.33 -31.82
C PRO A 55 16.14 28.86 -32.23
N ALA A 56 15.01 28.18 -32.03
CA ALA A 56 14.65 26.86 -32.55
C ALA A 56 15.18 25.61 -31.82
N ALA A 57 14.76 25.42 -30.58
CA ALA A 57 14.30 24.11 -30.11
C ALA A 57 13.05 24.33 -29.24
N VAL A 58 11.91 23.73 -29.61
CA VAL A 58 10.74 23.71 -28.72
C VAL A 58 11.09 22.77 -27.59
N GLU A 59 11.59 23.30 -26.47
CA GLU A 59 11.82 22.49 -25.27
C GLU A 59 10.48 21.94 -24.79
N LEU A 60 10.34 20.61 -24.85
CA LEU A 60 9.17 19.94 -24.28
C LEU A 60 9.20 20.12 -22.76
N PRO A 61 8.04 20.35 -22.12
CA PRO A 61 7.97 20.42 -20.67
C PRO A 61 8.46 19.10 -20.05
N GLU A 62 9.15 19.22 -18.93
CA GLU A 62 9.81 18.11 -18.25
C GLU A 62 9.18 17.85 -16.87
N ILE A 63 9.01 16.58 -16.55
CA ILE A 63 8.73 16.12 -15.19
C ILE A 63 9.98 15.42 -14.66
N VAL A 64 10.52 15.96 -13.57
CA VAL A 64 11.64 15.36 -12.85
C VAL A 64 11.10 14.70 -11.59
N VAL A 65 11.38 13.42 -11.40
CA VAL A 65 10.99 12.66 -10.21
C VAL A 65 12.25 12.18 -9.50
N ARG A 66 12.36 12.48 -8.21
CA ARG A 66 13.54 12.15 -7.39
C ARG A 66 13.13 11.35 -6.17
N SER A 67 13.96 10.39 -5.76
CA SER A 67 13.87 9.75 -4.46
C SER A 67 15.23 9.79 -3.78
N PRO A 68 15.57 10.93 -3.14
CA PRO A 68 16.93 11.22 -2.63
C PRO A 68 17.40 10.30 -1.49
N GLN A 69 16.52 9.44 -0.99
CA GLN A 69 16.88 8.38 -0.05
C GLN A 69 17.69 7.26 -0.71
N PHE A 70 17.67 7.12 -2.04
CA PHE A 70 18.35 6.03 -2.75
C PHE A 70 19.38 6.55 -3.74
N GLN A 71 20.39 5.74 -4.02
CA GLN A 71 21.38 6.03 -5.07
C GLN A 71 20.73 5.98 -6.45
N ASP A 72 21.12 6.91 -7.32
CA ASP A 72 20.73 6.99 -8.74
C ASP A 72 19.20 7.00 -8.97
N ALA A 73 18.44 7.49 -7.99
CA ALA A 73 16.97 7.52 -8.01
C ALA A 73 16.44 8.88 -8.50
N GLU A 74 16.85 9.27 -9.70
CA GLU A 74 16.27 10.39 -10.45
C GLU A 74 15.75 9.88 -11.80
N TRP A 75 14.52 10.25 -12.14
CA TRP A 75 13.88 9.92 -13.41
C TRP A 75 13.36 11.19 -14.07
N ARG A 76 13.65 11.35 -15.35
CA ARG A 76 13.25 12.50 -16.15
C ARG A 76 12.30 12.08 -17.25
N TYR A 77 11.20 12.79 -17.39
CA TYR A 77 10.16 12.47 -18.36
C TYR A 77 9.81 13.72 -19.15
N SER A 78 9.83 13.60 -20.47
CA SER A 78 9.19 14.57 -21.35
C SER A 78 7.75 14.14 -21.61
N TYR A 79 6.85 15.09 -21.81
CA TYR A 79 5.48 14.79 -22.17
C TYR A 79 4.95 15.69 -23.29
N ARG A 80 4.01 15.17 -24.07
CA ARG A 80 3.32 15.92 -25.14
C ARG A 80 1.84 15.54 -25.21
N SER A 81 1.01 16.51 -25.56
CA SER A 81 -0.40 16.27 -25.86
C SER A 81 -0.55 15.70 -27.27
N THR A 82 -1.48 14.75 -27.43
CA THR A 82 -1.99 14.33 -28.73
C THR A 82 -3.43 14.78 -28.88
N GLU A 83 -3.89 15.05 -30.11
CA GLU A 83 -5.20 15.68 -30.34
C GLU A 83 -6.40 14.84 -29.85
N ARG A 84 -6.25 13.52 -29.67
CA ARG A 84 -7.35 12.62 -29.29
C ARG A 84 -7.01 11.53 -28.27
N ASP A 85 -5.72 11.31 -27.99
CA ASP A 85 -5.27 10.07 -27.32
C ASP A 85 -4.74 10.33 -25.90
N GLY A 86 -4.67 11.59 -25.50
CA GLY A 86 -4.23 12.02 -24.17
C GLY A 86 -2.81 12.55 -24.16
N ILE A 87 -2.09 12.26 -23.07
CA ILE A 87 -0.71 12.72 -22.86
C ILE A 87 0.23 11.53 -23.04
N ILE A 88 1.18 11.66 -23.97
CA ILE A 88 2.25 10.68 -24.17
C ILE A 88 3.45 11.10 -23.34
N VAL A 89 3.96 10.17 -22.54
CA VAL A 89 5.12 10.35 -21.66
C VAL A 89 6.28 9.52 -22.21
N ALA A 90 7.48 10.12 -22.27
CA ALA A 90 8.70 9.44 -22.68
C ALA A 90 9.82 9.75 -21.70
N GLN A 91 10.47 8.71 -21.17
CA GLN A 91 11.63 8.87 -20.30
C GLN A 91 12.81 9.43 -21.10
N SER A 92 13.42 10.50 -20.61
CA SER A 92 14.62 11.11 -21.19
C SER A 92 15.87 10.41 -20.66
N GLU A 93 16.84 10.13 -21.53
CA GLU A 93 18.13 9.58 -21.11
C GLU A 93 18.91 10.64 -20.34
N SER A 94 19.18 10.35 -19.06
CA SER A 94 20.05 11.15 -18.20
C SER A 94 21.45 10.54 -18.26
N SER A 95 22.27 11.06 -19.18
CA SER A 95 23.69 10.74 -19.37
C SER A 95 24.03 9.38 -20.03
N PRO A 96 24.99 9.33 -21.00
CA PRO A 96 25.40 8.11 -21.70
C PRO A 96 26.11 7.07 -20.82
N THR A 97 26.33 7.34 -19.54
CA THR A 97 27.10 6.48 -18.61
C THR A 97 26.26 5.79 -17.54
N SER A 98 24.97 6.09 -17.44
CA SER A 98 24.07 5.52 -16.42
C SER A 98 22.81 4.96 -17.09
N SER A 99 22.69 3.64 -17.16
CA SER A 99 21.43 2.98 -17.52
C SER A 99 20.44 3.15 -16.37
N VAL A 100 19.79 4.31 -16.27
CA VAL A 100 18.77 4.55 -15.25
C VAL A 100 17.63 3.56 -15.46
N SER A 101 17.40 2.68 -14.47
CA SER A 101 16.34 1.68 -14.56
C SER A 101 14.98 2.36 -14.64
N ARG A 102 14.19 2.02 -15.68
CA ARG A 102 12.83 2.52 -15.90
C ARG A 102 11.94 2.28 -14.68
N ASN A 103 11.26 3.33 -14.20
CA ASN A 103 10.27 3.22 -13.13
C ASN A 103 8.84 3.23 -13.71
N VAL A 104 8.33 2.04 -14.03
CA VAL A 104 7.03 1.84 -14.70
C VAL A 104 5.84 2.36 -13.87
N PHE A 105 5.93 2.32 -12.53
CA PHE A 105 4.87 2.85 -11.67
C PHE A 105 4.75 4.37 -11.76
N ILE A 106 5.88 5.07 -11.73
CA ILE A 106 5.92 6.53 -11.86
C ILE A 106 5.51 6.95 -13.27
N GLU A 107 6.09 6.34 -14.30
CA GLU A 107 5.78 6.68 -15.70
C GLU A 107 4.29 6.51 -16.02
N THR A 108 3.71 5.37 -15.62
CA THR A 108 2.27 5.10 -15.80
C THR A 108 1.42 6.09 -15.00
N ALA A 109 1.80 6.39 -13.75
CA ALA A 109 1.10 7.36 -12.92
C ALA A 109 1.10 8.77 -13.52
N ILE A 110 2.22 9.21 -14.12
CA ILE A 110 2.30 10.48 -14.86
C ILE A 110 1.36 10.44 -16.05
N GLY A 111 1.47 9.43 -16.92
CA GLY A 111 0.67 9.33 -18.15
C GLY A 111 -0.84 9.34 -17.89
N TYR A 112 -1.29 8.54 -16.93
CA TYR A 112 -2.70 8.45 -16.55
C TYR A 112 -3.19 9.76 -15.91
N SER A 113 -2.41 10.36 -15.01
CA SER A 113 -2.82 11.59 -14.32
C SER A 113 -2.91 12.77 -15.28
N LEU A 114 -1.88 12.97 -16.10
CA LEU A 114 -1.88 14.07 -17.06
C LEU A 114 -2.94 13.88 -18.13
N THR A 115 -3.17 12.65 -18.61
CA THR A 115 -4.28 12.36 -19.52
C THR A 115 -5.64 12.65 -18.90
N TYR A 116 -5.86 12.28 -17.63
CA TYR A 116 -7.11 12.62 -16.95
C TYR A 116 -7.27 14.14 -16.79
N ILE A 117 -6.22 14.84 -16.36
CA ILE A 117 -6.21 16.31 -16.23
C ILE A 117 -6.52 16.98 -17.57
N SER A 118 -5.97 16.50 -18.68
CA SER A 118 -6.19 17.10 -20.00
C SER A 118 -7.65 17.02 -20.45
N THR A 119 -8.42 16.07 -19.91
CA THR A 119 -9.86 15.93 -20.18
C THR A 119 -10.74 16.80 -19.28
N ILE A 120 -10.19 17.30 -18.17
CA ILE A 120 -10.90 18.19 -17.24
C ILE A 120 -10.56 19.64 -17.54
N LEU A 121 -9.27 19.94 -17.67
CA LEU A 121 -8.72 21.27 -17.85
C LEU A 121 -7.48 21.20 -18.77
N PRO A 122 -7.66 21.22 -20.11
CA PRO A 122 -6.56 21.07 -21.08
C PRO A 122 -5.39 22.03 -20.85
N ASP A 123 -5.70 23.28 -20.50
CA ASP A 123 -4.71 24.34 -20.30
C ASP A 123 -3.96 24.25 -18.96
N ALA A 124 -4.32 23.31 -18.08
CA ALA A 124 -3.66 23.12 -16.78
C ALA A 124 -2.22 22.60 -16.92
N ILE A 125 -1.91 21.90 -18.03
CA ILE A 125 -0.68 21.12 -18.19
C ILE A 125 0.40 21.92 -18.94
N ALA A 126 0.94 22.96 -18.30
CA ALA A 126 2.01 23.80 -18.85
C ALA A 126 3.25 23.91 -17.95
N GLY A 127 4.45 23.79 -18.51
CA GLY A 127 5.71 23.99 -17.78
C GLY A 127 6.17 22.78 -16.96
N SER A 128 7.42 22.86 -16.49
CA SER A 128 8.12 21.74 -15.86
C SER A 128 7.83 21.63 -14.35
N THR A 129 7.79 20.41 -13.83
CA THR A 129 7.50 20.13 -12.40
C THR A 129 8.51 19.13 -11.84
N SER A 130 8.92 19.35 -10.60
CA SER A 130 9.74 18.41 -9.82
C SER A 130 8.90 17.74 -8.74
N PHE A 131 8.96 16.41 -8.68
CA PHE A 131 8.35 15.60 -7.62
C PHE A 131 9.43 14.92 -6.80
N THR A 132 9.48 15.19 -5.51
CA THR A 132 10.37 14.51 -4.56
C THR A 132 9.57 13.45 -3.80
N VAL A 133 9.96 12.19 -3.94
CA VAL A 133 9.34 11.02 -3.32
C VAL A 133 10.18 10.57 -2.13
N LEU A 134 9.59 10.58 -0.94
CA LEU A 134 10.17 10.07 0.29
C LEU A 134 9.30 8.97 0.87
N ALA A 135 9.90 8.02 1.56
CA ALA A 135 9.23 6.91 2.21
C ALA A 135 9.73 6.80 3.65
N ASP A 136 8.80 6.58 4.56
CA ASP A 136 9.12 6.27 5.96
C ASP A 136 10.03 5.03 6.02
N ASN A 137 10.98 5.06 6.97
CA ASN A 137 11.98 4.00 7.13
C ASN A 137 11.36 2.59 7.19
N SER A 138 10.16 2.46 7.74
CA SER A 138 9.45 1.18 7.90
C SER A 138 9.10 0.47 6.59
N TYR A 139 9.16 1.13 5.43
CA TYR A 139 8.98 0.48 4.13
C TYR A 139 10.17 -0.38 3.68
N TYR A 140 11.35 -0.15 4.28
CA TYR A 140 12.60 -0.77 3.85
C TYR A 140 13.38 -1.34 5.03
N SER A 141 13.93 -2.54 4.85
CA SER A 141 14.83 -3.14 5.82
C SER A 141 16.07 -2.26 5.98
N GLN A 142 16.35 -1.78 7.19
CA GLN A 142 17.59 -1.07 7.48
C GLN A 142 18.72 -2.06 7.84
N PRO A 143 19.97 -1.78 7.43
CA PRO A 143 21.13 -2.45 8.03
C PRO A 143 21.17 -2.18 9.53
N SER A 144 21.47 -3.20 10.32
CA SER A 144 21.40 -3.24 11.79
C SER A 144 22.22 -2.19 12.55
N SER A 145 22.99 -1.33 11.87
CA SER A 145 23.88 -0.34 12.48
C SER A 145 23.23 1.02 12.81
N ALA A 146 21.94 1.22 12.52
CA ALA A 146 21.26 2.52 12.69
C ALA A 146 20.34 2.64 13.92
N LEU A 147 20.12 1.54 14.67
CA LEU A 147 19.13 1.48 15.75
C LEU A 147 19.70 1.70 17.17
N ASP A 148 21.03 1.91 17.30
CA ASP A 148 21.73 1.90 18.60
C ASP A 148 21.96 3.27 19.25
N SER A 149 21.46 4.37 18.68
CA SER A 149 21.55 5.68 19.32
C SER A 149 20.21 6.06 19.95
N GLY A 150 20.13 6.20 21.27
CA GLY A 150 18.94 6.60 22.04
C GLY A 150 18.34 7.99 21.74
N SER A 151 18.60 8.54 20.55
CA SER A 151 17.90 9.68 19.96
C SER A 151 16.71 9.20 19.11
N PRO A 152 15.61 9.96 18.99
CA PRO A 152 14.54 9.63 18.05
C PRO A 152 15.12 9.51 16.64
N SER A 153 14.98 8.32 16.02
CA SER A 153 15.46 8.08 14.67
C SER A 153 14.76 9.05 13.70
N PRO A 154 15.48 9.66 12.74
CA PRO A 154 14.86 10.53 11.76
C PRO A 154 13.81 9.75 10.96
N ARG A 155 12.70 10.40 10.63
CA ARG A 155 11.59 9.78 9.87
C ARG A 155 12.05 9.19 8.53
N PHE A 156 12.96 9.90 7.86
CA PHE A 156 13.57 9.52 6.59
C PHE A 156 15.07 9.24 6.77
N SER A 157 15.56 8.15 6.19
CA SER A 157 16.98 7.79 6.14
C SER A 157 17.51 7.73 4.71
N LYS A 158 18.80 7.98 4.54
CA LYS A 158 19.52 7.69 3.29
C LYS A 158 19.96 6.24 3.28
N PHE A 159 19.70 5.55 2.18
CA PHE A 159 20.09 4.17 1.94
C PHE A 159 21.29 4.14 0.99
N ASN A 160 22.31 3.37 1.35
CA ASN A 160 23.51 3.18 0.52
C ASN A 160 23.28 2.13 -0.58
N THR A 161 22.11 2.15 -1.23
CA THR A 161 21.70 1.19 -2.24
C THR A 161 20.73 1.84 -3.23
N THR A 162 20.53 1.19 -4.38
CA THR A 162 19.52 1.59 -5.36
C THR A 162 18.13 1.14 -4.91
N LEU A 163 17.08 1.85 -5.35
CA LEU A 163 15.68 1.48 -5.03
C LEU A 163 15.34 0.04 -5.43
N SER A 164 15.93 -0.46 -6.52
CA SER A 164 15.74 -1.83 -7.01
C SER A 164 16.36 -2.90 -6.11
N LYS A 165 17.40 -2.56 -5.35
CA LYS A 165 18.11 -3.46 -4.43
C LYS A 165 17.65 -3.32 -2.98
N ALA A 166 16.83 -2.30 -2.67
CA ALA A 166 16.30 -2.11 -1.33
C ALA A 166 15.27 -3.20 -0.99
N HIS A 167 15.46 -3.86 0.16
CA HIS A 167 14.53 -4.89 0.65
C HIS A 167 13.25 -4.22 1.16
N LYS A 168 12.11 -4.59 0.58
CA LYS A 168 10.79 -4.06 0.95
C LYS A 168 10.16 -4.92 2.04
N THR A 169 9.52 -4.29 3.02
CA THR A 169 8.90 -4.95 4.19
C THR A 169 7.45 -5.44 3.95
N GLY A 170 6.98 -5.48 2.69
CA GLY A 170 5.64 -5.98 2.35
C GLY A 170 4.46 -5.05 2.69
N LEU A 171 4.72 -3.83 3.19
CA LEU A 171 3.68 -2.88 3.60
C LEU A 171 2.85 -2.26 2.46
N GLY A 172 3.06 -2.68 1.21
CA GLY A 172 2.32 -2.17 0.04
C GLY A 172 2.86 -0.87 -0.54
N SER A 173 4.20 -0.71 -0.60
CA SER A 173 4.85 0.53 -1.08
C SER A 173 4.44 0.96 -2.49
N SER A 174 4.15 0.04 -3.43
CA SER A 174 3.73 0.43 -4.79
C SER A 174 2.37 1.12 -4.83
N ALA A 175 1.39 0.64 -4.04
CA ALA A 175 0.07 1.26 -3.95
C ALA A 175 0.15 2.63 -3.28
N ALA A 176 0.85 2.73 -2.15
CA ALA A 176 1.09 4.00 -1.47
C ALA A 176 1.80 5.02 -2.40
N LEU A 177 2.80 4.57 -3.17
CA LEU A 177 3.53 5.40 -4.12
C LEU A 177 2.60 5.95 -5.20
N VAL A 178 1.87 5.07 -5.90
CA VAL A 178 0.97 5.47 -6.98
C VAL A 178 -0.11 6.40 -6.45
N THR A 179 -0.71 6.10 -5.30
CA THR A 179 -1.74 6.94 -4.70
C THR A 179 -1.22 8.32 -4.30
N ALA A 180 -0.11 8.41 -3.55
CA ALA A 180 0.45 9.69 -3.12
C ALA A 180 0.92 10.53 -4.32
N PHE A 181 1.50 9.88 -5.33
CA PHE A 181 2.00 10.54 -6.53
C PHE A 181 0.86 11.11 -7.38
N ILE A 182 -0.15 10.31 -7.70
CA ILE A 182 -1.33 10.77 -8.46
C ILE A 182 -2.06 11.88 -7.71
N ALA A 183 -2.25 11.72 -6.40
CA ALA A 183 -2.87 12.76 -5.58
C ALA A 183 -2.09 14.08 -5.61
N SER A 184 -0.75 14.02 -5.59
CA SER A 184 0.11 15.20 -5.71
C SER A 184 0.02 15.84 -7.10
N VAL A 185 -0.01 15.02 -8.17
CA VAL A 185 -0.19 15.52 -9.54
C VAL A 185 -1.53 16.23 -9.67
N LEU A 186 -2.63 15.61 -9.23
CA LEU A 186 -3.96 16.22 -9.29
C LEU A 186 -4.03 17.51 -8.48
N ALA A 187 -3.52 17.53 -7.24
CA ALA A 187 -3.55 18.71 -6.37
C ALA A 187 -2.62 19.84 -6.85
N HIS A 188 -1.53 19.52 -7.55
CA HIS A 188 -0.59 20.53 -8.09
C HIS A 188 -1.09 21.15 -9.40
N TYR A 189 -1.74 20.36 -10.26
CA TYR A 189 -2.18 20.81 -11.59
C TYR A 189 -3.64 21.31 -11.63
N LEU A 190 -4.52 20.81 -10.76
CA LEU A 190 -5.93 21.23 -10.72
C LEU A 190 -6.18 22.22 -9.58
N PRO A 191 -7.06 23.22 -9.78
CA PRO A 191 -7.46 24.10 -8.70
C PRO A 191 -8.26 23.33 -7.63
N GLN A 192 -8.22 23.81 -6.38
CA GLN A 192 -8.92 23.18 -5.26
C GLN A 192 -10.44 23.04 -5.46
N SER A 193 -11.05 23.91 -6.28
CA SER A 193 -12.46 23.82 -6.65
C SER A 193 -12.80 22.61 -7.52
N VAL A 194 -11.80 22.02 -8.19
CA VAL A 194 -11.94 20.85 -9.06
C VAL A 194 -11.47 19.59 -8.34
N PHE A 195 -10.35 19.66 -7.62
CA PHE A 195 -9.80 18.52 -6.88
C PHE A 195 -9.41 18.91 -5.45
N SER A 196 -10.00 18.22 -4.47
CA SER A 196 -9.66 18.38 -3.06
C SER A 196 -9.74 17.04 -2.33
N LEU A 197 -8.67 16.70 -1.59
CA LEU A 197 -8.58 15.45 -0.82
C LEU A 197 -9.62 15.32 0.29
N HIS A 198 -10.31 16.42 0.62
CA HIS A 198 -11.36 16.47 1.65
C HIS A 198 -12.75 16.13 1.11
N THR A 199 -12.94 16.02 -0.20
CA THR A 199 -14.24 15.68 -0.80
C THR A 199 -14.31 14.20 -1.15
N SER A 200 -15.47 13.57 -0.93
CA SER A 200 -15.70 12.16 -1.29
C SER A 200 -15.58 11.94 -2.79
N SER A 201 -16.10 12.86 -3.61
CA SER A 201 -16.05 12.81 -5.07
C SER A 201 -14.62 12.76 -5.59
N SER A 202 -13.74 13.66 -5.13
CA SER A 202 -12.32 13.66 -5.54
C SER A 202 -11.58 12.43 -5.02
N ARG A 203 -11.88 11.93 -3.81
CA ARG A 203 -11.27 10.68 -3.31
C ARG A 203 -11.69 9.47 -4.14
N ASN A 204 -12.94 9.42 -4.60
CA ASN A 204 -13.42 8.35 -5.47
C ASN A 204 -12.72 8.41 -6.86
N ALA A 205 -12.59 9.61 -7.44
CA ALA A 205 -11.85 9.79 -8.68
C ALA A 205 -10.36 9.40 -8.51
N LEU A 206 -9.72 9.82 -7.42
CA LEU A 206 -8.35 9.42 -7.08
C LEU A 206 -8.23 7.90 -6.94
N HIS A 207 -9.17 7.25 -6.26
CA HIS A 207 -9.20 5.79 -6.15
C HIS A 207 -9.26 5.13 -7.53
N ASN A 208 -10.23 5.50 -8.37
CA ASN A 208 -10.41 4.87 -9.67
C ASN A 208 -9.17 5.08 -10.58
N LEU A 209 -8.63 6.30 -10.59
CA LEU A 209 -7.44 6.63 -11.36
C LEU A 209 -6.20 5.88 -10.85
N ALA A 210 -6.01 5.81 -9.53
CA ALA A 210 -4.91 5.06 -8.93
C ALA A 210 -5.01 3.56 -9.15
N GLN A 211 -6.21 2.98 -9.11
CA GLN A 211 -6.44 1.56 -9.43
C GLN A 211 -6.08 1.28 -10.89
N ALA A 212 -6.54 2.11 -11.82
CA ALA A 212 -6.26 1.95 -13.24
C ALA A 212 -4.76 2.04 -13.54
N ALA A 213 -4.07 3.07 -13.00
CA ALA A 213 -2.64 3.26 -13.19
C ALA A 213 -1.81 2.15 -12.51
N HIS A 214 -2.17 1.74 -11.29
CA HIS A 214 -1.46 0.69 -10.56
C HIS A 214 -1.60 -0.68 -11.25
N CYS A 215 -2.81 -1.06 -11.67
CA CYS A 215 -3.03 -2.31 -12.40
C CYS A 215 -2.28 -2.33 -13.75
N ALA A 216 -2.29 -1.21 -14.47
CA ALA A 216 -1.54 -1.08 -15.73
C ALA A 216 -0.03 -1.22 -15.51
N ALA A 217 0.53 -0.54 -14.49
CA ALA A 217 1.95 -0.64 -14.15
C ALA A 217 2.35 -2.04 -13.65
N GLN A 218 1.45 -2.73 -12.94
CA GLN A 218 1.69 -4.08 -12.44
C GLN A 218 1.53 -5.15 -13.55
N GLY A 219 0.89 -4.82 -14.67
CA GLY A 219 0.62 -5.73 -15.79
C GLY A 219 -0.46 -6.79 -15.50
N LYS A 220 -1.28 -6.58 -14.46
CA LYS A 220 -2.41 -7.46 -14.10
C LYS A 220 -3.45 -6.73 -13.27
N VAL A 221 -4.69 -7.19 -13.33
CA VAL A 221 -5.75 -6.72 -12.44
C VAL A 221 -5.61 -7.40 -11.07
N GLY A 222 -5.22 -6.62 -10.06
CA GLY A 222 -5.13 -7.06 -8.67
C GLY A 222 -6.49 -7.14 -7.97
N SER A 223 -6.47 -7.39 -6.67
CA SER A 223 -7.65 -7.24 -5.81
C SER A 223 -8.05 -5.77 -5.64
N GLY A 224 -7.08 -4.85 -5.60
CA GLY A 224 -7.28 -3.42 -5.40
C GLY A 224 -7.41 -2.96 -3.94
N PHE A 225 -7.33 -3.86 -2.96
CA PHE A 225 -7.48 -3.48 -1.54
C PHE A 225 -6.34 -2.61 -1.02
N ASP A 226 -5.15 -2.71 -1.61
CA ASP A 226 -3.96 -1.94 -1.26
C ASP A 226 -4.11 -0.46 -1.66
N VAL A 227 -4.56 -0.20 -2.88
CA VAL A 227 -4.92 1.16 -3.33
C VAL A 227 -6.12 1.69 -2.55
N ALA A 228 -7.11 0.84 -2.24
CA ALA A 228 -8.24 1.24 -1.42
C ALA A 228 -7.80 1.66 -0.01
N ALA A 229 -6.87 0.95 0.61
CA ALA A 229 -6.31 1.33 1.90
C ALA A 229 -5.51 2.64 1.81
N ALA A 230 -4.67 2.80 0.78
CA ALA A 230 -3.91 4.02 0.55
C ALA A 230 -4.84 5.24 0.35
N VAL A 231 -5.99 5.07 -0.31
CA VAL A 231 -6.93 6.17 -0.56
C VAL A 231 -7.90 6.39 0.59
N TYR A 232 -8.45 5.35 1.21
CA TYR A 232 -9.55 5.50 2.17
C TYR A 232 -9.13 5.33 3.63
N GLY A 233 -7.96 4.75 3.88
CA GLY A 233 -7.49 4.34 5.18
C GLY A 233 -8.01 2.95 5.52
N ARG A 234 -8.54 2.80 6.73
CA ARG A 234 -9.23 1.58 7.16
C ARG A 234 -10.54 1.33 6.39
N CYS A 235 -10.78 0.09 5.97
CA CYS A 235 -12.06 -0.29 5.35
C CYS A 235 -12.35 -1.80 5.35
N VAL A 236 -13.63 -2.15 5.25
CA VAL A 236 -14.06 -3.41 4.65
C VAL A 236 -14.08 -3.23 3.15
N TYR A 237 -13.27 -4.00 2.45
CA TYR A 237 -13.08 -3.85 1.01
C TYR A 237 -13.68 -5.01 0.23
N THR A 238 -14.48 -4.69 -0.78
CA THR A 238 -14.95 -5.61 -1.82
C THR A 238 -14.40 -5.13 -3.16
N ARG A 239 -13.75 -6.02 -3.90
CA ARG A 239 -13.10 -5.67 -5.17
C ARG A 239 -14.10 -5.24 -6.25
N PHE A 240 -13.61 -4.47 -7.21
CA PHE A 240 -14.34 -4.11 -8.43
C PHE A 240 -14.38 -5.28 -9.44
N SER A 241 -15.26 -5.17 -10.42
CA SER A 241 -15.30 -6.08 -11.58
C SER A 241 -14.10 -5.85 -12.51
N PRO A 242 -13.27 -6.87 -12.82
CA PRO A 242 -12.11 -6.71 -13.71
C PRO A 242 -12.42 -6.12 -15.08
N ALA A 243 -13.63 -6.40 -15.60
CA ALA A 243 -14.12 -5.87 -16.87
C ALA A 243 -14.08 -4.34 -16.97
N LEU A 244 -14.14 -3.62 -15.83
CA LEU A 244 -14.00 -2.16 -15.81
C LEU A 244 -12.64 -1.71 -16.32
N LEU A 245 -11.56 -2.43 -15.96
CA LEU A 245 -10.20 -2.10 -16.38
C LEU A 245 -9.83 -2.72 -17.73
N GLU A 246 -10.35 -3.90 -18.04
CA GLU A 246 -10.12 -4.57 -19.33
C GLU A 246 -10.65 -3.74 -20.52
N ALA A 247 -11.66 -2.90 -20.28
CA ALA A 247 -12.25 -2.02 -21.29
C ALA A 247 -11.46 -0.74 -21.59
N LEU A 248 -10.44 -0.39 -20.78
CA LEU A 248 -9.75 0.89 -20.84
C LEU A 248 -8.78 1.05 -22.04
N GLY A 249 -8.41 -0.05 -22.70
CA GLY A 249 -7.46 -0.04 -23.81
C GLY A 249 -6.02 0.27 -23.38
N GLU A 250 -5.12 0.36 -24.37
CA GLU A 250 -3.71 0.66 -24.13
C GLU A 250 -3.47 2.18 -24.00
N HIS A 251 -2.58 2.57 -23.09
CA HIS A 251 -2.22 3.97 -22.90
C HIS A 251 -1.67 4.60 -24.19
N GLY A 252 -2.23 5.75 -24.58
CA GLY A 252 -1.87 6.45 -25.82
C GLY A 252 -2.56 5.92 -27.08
N SER A 253 -3.47 4.95 -26.97
CA SER A 253 -4.31 4.51 -28.08
C SER A 253 -5.48 5.47 -28.36
N ALA A 254 -6.08 5.35 -29.55
CA ALA A 254 -7.13 6.24 -29.99
C ALA A 254 -8.36 6.25 -29.05
N GLY A 255 -8.71 7.43 -28.52
CA GLY A 255 -9.87 7.58 -27.63
C GLY A 255 -9.61 7.20 -26.17
N PHE A 256 -8.38 6.81 -25.81
CA PHE A 256 -7.99 6.43 -24.45
C PHE A 256 -8.34 7.52 -23.43
N ALA A 257 -8.09 8.80 -23.74
CA ALA A 257 -8.37 9.91 -22.83
C ALA A 257 -9.85 9.98 -22.41
N GLY A 258 -10.77 9.85 -23.38
CA GLY A 258 -12.21 9.85 -23.09
C GLY A 258 -12.66 8.62 -22.31
N GLN A 259 -12.11 7.45 -22.62
CA GLN A 259 -12.38 6.21 -21.88
C GLN A 259 -11.87 6.29 -20.44
N LEU A 260 -10.66 6.83 -20.23
CA LEU A 260 -10.09 7.05 -18.91
C LEU A 260 -10.95 8.01 -18.09
N LYS A 261 -11.37 9.14 -18.67
CA LYS A 261 -12.28 10.08 -17.99
C LYS A 261 -13.57 9.39 -17.55
N SER A 262 -14.22 8.67 -18.47
CA SER A 262 -15.46 7.94 -18.19
C SER A 262 -15.26 6.91 -17.06
N LEU A 263 -14.18 6.14 -17.12
CA LEU A 263 -13.82 5.16 -16.10
C LEU A 263 -13.61 5.81 -14.73
N VAL A 264 -12.85 6.90 -14.67
CA VAL A 264 -12.50 7.59 -13.42
C VAL A 264 -13.73 8.25 -12.79
N ASP A 265 -14.58 8.90 -13.58
CA ASP A 265 -15.75 9.64 -13.09
C ASP A 265 -16.95 8.72 -12.78
N SER A 266 -16.92 7.47 -13.25
CA SER A 266 -17.99 6.49 -13.00
C SER A 266 -18.02 5.97 -11.56
N GLN A 267 -19.19 5.50 -11.14
CA GLN A 267 -19.34 4.75 -9.90
C GLN A 267 -18.99 3.28 -10.14
N TRP A 268 -17.91 2.82 -9.52
CA TRP A 268 -17.51 1.42 -9.59
C TRP A 268 -18.34 0.57 -8.64
N ASP A 269 -18.33 -0.73 -8.92
CA ASP A 269 -19.00 -1.75 -8.13
C ASP A 269 -18.11 -2.34 -7.01
N ALA A 270 -16.94 -1.72 -6.79
CA ALA A 270 -16.15 -1.89 -5.58
C ALA A 270 -16.81 -1.19 -4.38
N GLN A 271 -16.52 -1.69 -3.19
CA GLN A 271 -16.98 -1.09 -1.94
C GLN A 271 -15.81 -0.94 -0.97
N ALA A 272 -15.69 0.23 -0.35
CA ALA A 272 -14.75 0.50 0.72
C ALA A 272 -15.51 1.09 1.92
N LEU A 273 -16.10 0.22 2.72
CA LEU A 273 -16.95 0.62 3.85
C LEU A 273 -16.06 0.99 5.05
N LYS A 274 -16.20 2.23 5.54
CA LYS A 274 -15.45 2.72 6.70
C LYS A 274 -16.12 2.40 8.04
N GLN A 275 -17.42 2.12 8.04
CA GLN A 275 -18.19 1.90 9.26
C GLN A 275 -17.84 0.57 9.91
N GLY A 276 -17.67 0.56 11.24
CA GLY A 276 -17.45 -0.67 12.03
C GLY A 276 -16.11 -1.36 11.77
N VAL A 277 -15.06 -0.59 11.45
CA VAL A 277 -13.71 -1.09 11.14
C VAL A 277 -12.67 -0.37 11.99
N ALA A 278 -12.70 -0.40 13.31
CA ALA A 278 -11.70 0.34 14.10
C ALA A 278 -10.80 -0.64 14.85
N VAL A 279 -9.53 -0.27 15.04
CA VAL A 279 -8.74 -0.84 16.13
C VAL A 279 -9.18 -0.12 17.41
N PRO A 280 -9.72 -0.83 18.40
CA PRO A 280 -10.20 -0.23 19.65
C PRO A 280 -9.09 0.46 20.43
N ARG A 281 -9.45 1.43 21.28
CA ARG A 281 -8.50 1.97 22.27
C ARG A 281 -8.03 0.85 23.20
N GLY A 282 -6.74 0.85 23.53
CA GLY A 282 -6.13 -0.22 24.33
C GLY A 282 -5.76 -1.47 23.53
N VAL A 283 -5.98 -1.48 22.21
CA VAL A 283 -5.49 -2.50 21.29
C VAL A 283 -4.54 -1.86 20.30
N ARG A 284 -3.45 -2.55 19.96
CA ARG A 284 -2.45 -2.12 18.97
C ARG A 284 -2.30 -3.20 17.89
N LEU A 285 -2.15 -2.77 16.65
CA LEU A 285 -1.70 -3.61 15.55
C LEU A 285 -0.18 -3.62 15.50
N VAL A 286 0.41 -4.81 15.46
CA VAL A 286 1.86 -5.00 15.34
C VAL A 286 2.17 -5.81 14.08
N MET A 287 3.09 -5.30 13.27
CA MET A 287 3.62 -6.01 12.11
C MET A 287 4.99 -6.61 12.45
N CYS A 288 5.22 -7.86 12.08
CA CYS A 288 6.48 -8.58 12.28
C CYS A 288 7.02 -9.01 10.92
N ASP A 289 8.17 -8.49 10.51
CA ASP A 289 8.79 -8.86 9.24
C ASP A 289 9.62 -10.15 9.39
N VAL A 290 9.46 -11.06 8.44
CA VAL A 290 10.13 -12.36 8.41
C VAL A 290 11.06 -12.35 7.19
N ASP A 291 12.37 -12.39 7.43
CA ASP A 291 13.41 -12.20 6.40
C ASP A 291 13.62 -13.45 5.52
N CYS A 292 12.57 -13.89 4.82
CA CYS A 292 12.65 -15.02 3.88
C CYS A 292 11.75 -14.89 2.63
N GLY A 293 10.68 -14.08 2.70
CA GLY A 293 9.84 -13.67 1.57
C GLY A 293 9.06 -14.79 0.86
N SER A 294 7.94 -14.46 0.23
CA SER A 294 7.12 -15.42 -0.54
C SER A 294 7.01 -15.08 -2.04
N GLN A 295 6.86 -16.10 -2.90
CA GLN A 295 6.40 -15.92 -4.28
C GLN A 295 4.86 -15.92 -4.34
N THR A 296 4.26 -14.83 -3.87
CA THR A 296 2.80 -14.61 -3.75
C THR A 296 2.01 -14.94 -5.04
N VAL A 297 2.57 -14.67 -6.23
CA VAL A 297 1.87 -14.84 -7.52
C VAL A 297 1.59 -16.32 -7.83
N GLY A 298 2.55 -17.21 -7.55
CA GLY A 298 2.39 -18.65 -7.76
C GLY A 298 1.33 -19.24 -6.84
N MET A 299 1.29 -18.78 -5.59
CA MET A 299 0.35 -19.23 -4.58
C MET A 299 -1.10 -18.89 -4.95
N VAL A 300 -1.36 -17.64 -5.37
CA VAL A 300 -2.70 -17.21 -5.80
C VAL A 300 -3.22 -18.05 -6.96
N LYS A 301 -2.39 -18.31 -7.98
CA LYS A 301 -2.78 -19.15 -9.13
C LYS A 301 -3.17 -20.57 -8.71
N LYS A 302 -2.40 -21.19 -7.80
CA LYS A 302 -2.67 -22.55 -7.31
C LYS A 302 -3.98 -22.63 -6.51
N VAL A 303 -4.23 -21.70 -5.58
CA VAL A 303 -5.49 -21.68 -4.82
C VAL A 303 -6.70 -21.48 -5.74
N LEU A 304 -6.59 -20.60 -6.75
CA LEU A 304 -7.67 -20.40 -7.71
C LEU A 304 -7.89 -21.63 -8.62
N SER A 305 -6.83 -22.37 -8.98
CA SER A 305 -6.96 -23.65 -9.70
C SER A 305 -7.70 -24.69 -8.86
N TRP A 306 -7.25 -24.89 -7.61
CA TRP A 306 -7.91 -25.78 -6.67
C TRP A 306 -9.39 -25.45 -6.49
N ARG A 307 -9.73 -24.16 -6.35
CA ARG A 307 -11.11 -23.69 -6.23
C ARG A 307 -11.96 -24.01 -7.46
N LYS A 308 -11.37 -23.94 -8.66
CA LYS A 308 -12.05 -24.28 -9.92
C LYS A 308 -12.27 -25.80 -10.03
N GLU A 309 -11.32 -26.59 -9.55
CA GLU A 309 -11.38 -28.05 -9.55
C GLU A 309 -12.35 -28.59 -8.48
N ASN A 310 -12.49 -27.90 -7.34
CA ASN A 310 -13.30 -28.32 -6.19
C ASN A 310 -14.33 -27.25 -5.79
N PRO A 311 -15.28 -26.91 -6.67
CA PRO A 311 -16.12 -25.70 -6.52
C PRO A 311 -17.03 -25.73 -5.29
N GLN A 312 -17.59 -26.89 -4.92
CA GLN A 312 -18.49 -27.01 -3.77
C GLN A 312 -17.71 -26.90 -2.45
N GLU A 313 -16.65 -27.69 -2.29
CA GLU A 313 -15.80 -27.66 -1.08
C GLU A 313 -15.17 -26.29 -0.88
N ALA A 314 -14.67 -25.67 -1.96
CA ALA A 314 -14.09 -24.34 -1.88
C ALA A 314 -15.15 -23.28 -1.52
N LYS A 315 -16.38 -23.38 -2.06
CA LYS A 315 -17.47 -22.46 -1.71
C LYS A 315 -17.83 -22.57 -0.24
N GLU A 316 -18.05 -23.79 0.28
CA GLU A 316 -18.37 -24.01 1.69
C GLU A 316 -17.28 -23.44 2.61
N LEU A 317 -16.02 -23.71 2.29
CA LEU A 317 -14.89 -23.19 3.05
C LEU A 317 -14.80 -21.66 3.01
N TRP A 318 -14.97 -21.05 1.84
CA TRP A 318 -14.88 -19.60 1.67
C TRP A 318 -16.05 -18.87 2.33
N ASP A 319 -17.27 -19.43 2.27
CA ASP A 319 -18.45 -18.90 2.97
C ASP A 319 -18.26 -18.97 4.50
N GLU A 320 -17.74 -20.09 5.02
CA GLU A 320 -17.43 -20.22 6.44
C GLU A 320 -16.34 -19.22 6.87
N LEU A 321 -15.26 -19.09 6.07
CA LEU A 321 -14.17 -18.17 6.34
C LEU A 321 -14.64 -16.71 6.32
N GLN A 322 -15.50 -16.33 5.37
CA GLN A 322 -16.13 -15.00 5.35
C GLN A 322 -16.92 -14.74 6.63
N THR A 323 -17.72 -15.70 7.07
CA THR A 323 -18.50 -15.61 8.31
C THR A 323 -17.59 -15.37 9.52
N LYS A 324 -16.43 -16.04 9.59
CA LYS A 324 -15.45 -15.82 10.67
C LYS A 324 -14.75 -14.46 10.57
N ASN A 325 -14.45 -13.98 9.36
CA ASN A 325 -13.92 -12.62 9.15
C ASN A 325 -14.91 -11.55 9.61
N GLU A 326 -16.20 -11.73 9.34
CA GLU A 326 -17.27 -10.82 9.78
C GLU A 326 -17.48 -10.85 11.30
N THR A 327 -17.27 -12.02 11.92
CA THR A 327 -17.26 -12.16 13.38
C THR A 327 -16.11 -11.36 13.98
N LEU A 328 -14.89 -11.49 13.47
CA LEU A 328 -13.72 -10.70 13.90
C LEU A 328 -14.00 -9.20 13.80
N ARG A 329 -14.56 -8.74 12.67
CA ARG A 329 -14.94 -7.34 12.47
C ARG A 329 -15.96 -6.88 13.52
N THR A 330 -16.97 -7.71 13.81
CA THR A 330 -18.03 -7.38 14.76
C THR A 330 -17.48 -7.21 16.16
N VAL A 331 -16.63 -8.13 16.63
CA VAL A 331 -15.97 -8.05 17.93
C VAL A 331 -15.10 -6.79 18.04
N LEU A 332 -14.30 -6.48 17.01
CA LEU A 332 -13.50 -5.25 16.97
C LEU A 332 -14.38 -3.99 17.01
N SER A 333 -15.50 -3.98 16.28
CA SER A 333 -16.42 -2.85 16.29
C SER A 333 -17.09 -2.66 17.66
N GLN A 334 -17.46 -3.74 18.34
CA GLN A 334 -18.06 -3.68 19.68
C GLN A 334 -17.07 -3.11 20.69
N LEU A 335 -15.83 -3.64 20.70
CA LEU A 335 -14.73 -3.15 21.53
C LEU A 335 -14.42 -1.67 21.28
N ALA A 336 -14.55 -1.18 20.05
CA ALA A 336 -14.30 0.23 19.72
C ALA A 336 -15.43 1.18 20.17
N THR A 337 -16.67 0.66 20.33
CA THR A 337 -17.84 1.45 20.71
C THR A 337 -18.12 1.48 22.20
N GLN A 338 -17.66 0.48 22.95
CA GLN A 338 -17.87 0.43 24.38
C GLN A 338 -16.80 1.28 25.09
N GLU A 339 -17.24 2.16 26.00
CA GLU A 339 -16.39 2.86 26.98
C GLU A 339 -15.78 1.89 28.03
N GLU A 340 -15.73 0.58 27.77
CA GLU A 340 -15.06 -0.42 28.59
C GLU A 340 -13.52 -0.25 28.61
N ALA A 341 -12.99 0.78 27.94
CA ALA A 341 -11.66 1.33 28.20
C ALA A 341 -11.48 1.88 29.64
N ALA A 342 -12.53 1.85 30.49
CA ALA A 342 -12.44 2.07 31.92
C ALA A 342 -12.21 0.77 32.75
N ALA A 343 -12.23 -0.42 32.14
CA ALA A 343 -11.82 -1.64 32.81
C ALA A 343 -10.29 -1.60 33.01
N SER A 344 -9.83 -1.86 34.24
CA SER A 344 -8.40 -1.78 34.58
C SER A 344 -7.50 -2.77 33.82
N ASP A 345 -8.09 -3.75 33.12
CA ASP A 345 -7.39 -4.74 32.30
C ASP A 345 -8.29 -5.30 31.18
N LEU A 346 -8.10 -4.81 29.95
CA LEU A 346 -8.86 -5.24 28.76
C LEU A 346 -8.72 -6.74 28.48
N THR A 347 -7.57 -7.34 28.82
CA THR A 347 -7.23 -8.73 28.47
C THR A 347 -8.08 -9.77 29.20
N LYS A 348 -8.76 -9.36 30.27
CA LYS A 348 -9.63 -10.22 31.09
C LYS A 348 -11.10 -10.19 30.69
N THR A 349 -11.47 -9.31 29.76
CA THR A 349 -12.87 -9.14 29.32
C THR A 349 -13.36 -10.31 28.47
N GLU A 350 -14.67 -10.54 28.43
CA GLU A 350 -15.25 -11.55 27.53
C GLU A 350 -15.02 -11.19 26.05
N HIS A 351 -15.13 -9.90 25.68
CA HIS A 351 -14.83 -9.44 24.33
C HIS A 351 -13.39 -9.73 23.89
N TRP A 352 -12.41 -9.67 24.80
CA TRP A 352 -11.03 -10.09 24.50
C TRP A 352 -10.93 -11.59 24.19
N LYS A 353 -11.62 -12.43 24.97
CA LYS A 353 -11.68 -13.88 24.71
C LYS A 353 -12.36 -14.18 23.37
N GLU A 354 -13.41 -13.45 23.04
CA GLU A 354 -14.06 -13.54 21.72
C GLU A 354 -13.13 -13.14 20.58
N LEU A 355 -12.31 -12.09 20.78
CA LEU A 355 -11.31 -11.66 19.80
C LEU A 355 -10.27 -12.75 19.56
N VAL A 356 -9.76 -13.38 20.63
CA VAL A 356 -8.85 -14.53 20.57
C VAL A 356 -9.49 -15.70 19.81
N GLY A 357 -10.73 -16.04 20.16
CA GLY A 357 -11.49 -17.11 19.51
C GLY A 357 -11.76 -16.86 18.02
N ALA A 358 -11.96 -15.60 17.63
CA ALA A 358 -12.15 -15.19 16.24
C ALA A 358 -10.87 -15.43 15.41
N PHE A 359 -9.70 -15.02 15.91
CA PHE A 359 -8.41 -15.29 15.26
C PHE A 359 -8.15 -16.79 15.12
N ALA A 360 -8.33 -17.57 16.20
CA ALA A 360 -8.12 -19.01 16.17
C ALA A 360 -9.02 -19.70 15.12
N SER A 361 -10.28 -19.28 15.03
CA SER A 361 -11.24 -19.80 14.04
C SER A 361 -10.82 -19.50 12.61
N ILE A 362 -10.36 -18.28 12.33
CA ILE A 362 -9.88 -17.87 11.01
C ILE A 362 -8.64 -18.68 10.63
N ARG A 363 -7.63 -18.74 11.51
CA ARG A 363 -6.38 -19.48 11.27
C ARG A 363 -6.64 -20.95 10.97
N ARG A 364 -7.50 -21.62 11.74
CA ARG A 364 -7.89 -23.02 11.49
C ARG A 364 -8.43 -23.23 10.07
N LEU A 365 -9.25 -22.31 9.57
CA LEU A 365 -9.82 -22.40 8.21
C LEU A 365 -8.78 -22.07 7.13
N ILE A 366 -7.84 -21.15 7.39
CA ILE A 366 -6.70 -20.87 6.51
C ILE A 366 -5.76 -22.08 6.42
N GLN A 367 -5.47 -22.74 7.54
CA GLN A 367 -4.68 -23.98 7.55
C GLN A 367 -5.40 -25.10 6.80
N LYS A 368 -6.73 -25.25 6.98
CA LYS A 368 -7.54 -26.18 6.19
C LYS A 368 -7.47 -25.86 4.69
N MET A 369 -7.58 -24.59 4.30
CA MET A 369 -7.42 -24.15 2.91
C MET A 369 -6.01 -24.45 2.37
N SER A 370 -4.98 -24.32 3.21
CA SER A 370 -3.60 -24.66 2.86
C SER A 370 -3.48 -26.15 2.52
N SER A 371 -4.01 -27.01 3.39
CA SER A 371 -3.98 -28.47 3.20
C SER A 371 -4.76 -28.91 1.95
N LEU A 372 -5.96 -28.36 1.73
CA LEU A 372 -6.81 -28.74 0.59
C LEU A 372 -6.23 -28.28 -0.75
N SER A 373 -5.67 -27.07 -0.79
CA SER A 373 -5.09 -26.51 -2.02
C SER A 373 -3.64 -26.92 -2.29
N GLY A 374 -2.95 -27.53 -1.31
CA GLY A 374 -1.52 -27.80 -1.37
C GLY A 374 -0.64 -26.54 -1.44
N VAL A 375 -1.19 -25.40 -1.01
CA VAL A 375 -0.50 -24.11 -0.99
C VAL A 375 -0.15 -23.76 0.45
N PRO A 376 1.10 -23.40 0.77
CA PRO A 376 1.51 -23.03 2.12
C PRO A 376 1.00 -21.61 2.46
N ILE A 377 -0.30 -21.44 2.70
CA ILE A 377 -0.88 -20.12 3.03
C ILE A 377 -0.48 -19.72 4.44
N GLU A 378 -0.65 -20.62 5.40
CA GLU A 378 -0.02 -20.53 6.72
C GLU A 378 0.88 -21.78 6.88
N PRO A 379 2.17 -21.70 6.45
CA PRO A 379 3.08 -22.83 6.57
C PRO A 379 3.40 -23.14 8.04
N HIS A 380 3.91 -24.35 8.30
CA HIS A 380 4.19 -24.83 9.65
C HIS A 380 5.07 -23.87 10.47
N SER A 381 6.09 -23.29 9.84
CA SER A 381 6.96 -22.29 10.48
C SER A 381 6.21 -21.03 10.94
N GLN A 382 5.26 -20.55 10.15
CA GLN A 382 4.42 -19.40 10.50
C GLN A 382 3.38 -19.77 11.54
N THR A 383 2.82 -20.99 11.47
CA THR A 383 1.94 -21.52 12.51
C THR A 383 2.65 -21.55 13.86
N ALA A 384 3.88 -22.09 13.90
CA ALA A 384 4.69 -22.13 15.11
C ALA A 384 4.99 -20.72 15.66
N LEU A 385 5.35 -19.78 14.79
CA LEU A 385 5.60 -18.38 15.18
C LEU A 385 4.33 -17.72 15.74
N LEU A 386 3.21 -17.83 15.04
CA LEU A 386 1.92 -17.29 15.47
C LEU A 386 1.42 -17.91 16.77
N ASP A 387 1.62 -19.22 16.96
CA ASP A 387 1.25 -19.93 18.20
C ASP A 387 2.10 -19.45 19.37
N ALA A 388 3.41 -19.30 19.19
CA ALA A 388 4.30 -18.77 20.20
C ALA A 388 3.96 -17.31 20.57
N CYS A 389 3.66 -16.47 19.58
CA CYS A 389 3.21 -15.10 19.81
C CYS A 389 1.88 -15.08 20.56
N SER A 390 0.91 -15.90 20.14
CA SER A 390 -0.44 -15.95 20.75
C SER A 390 -0.44 -16.53 22.17
N ALA A 391 0.61 -17.26 22.57
CA ALA A 391 0.78 -17.75 23.93
C ALA A 391 1.24 -16.66 24.91
N LEU A 392 1.76 -15.52 24.42
CA LEU A 392 2.16 -14.41 25.28
C LEU A 392 0.92 -13.71 25.87
N PRO A 393 0.91 -13.42 27.19
CA PRO A 393 -0.13 -12.61 27.80
C PRO A 393 -0.29 -11.26 27.08
N GLY A 394 -1.52 -10.87 26.79
CA GLY A 394 -1.82 -9.62 26.09
C GLY A 394 -1.77 -9.70 24.56
N VAL A 395 -1.47 -10.86 23.96
CA VAL A 395 -1.63 -11.08 22.51
C VAL A 395 -3.00 -11.68 22.24
N ALA A 396 -3.84 -11.00 21.46
CA ALA A 396 -5.15 -11.53 21.08
C ALA A 396 -5.02 -12.62 20.01
N GLY A 397 -4.05 -12.45 19.10
CA GLY A 397 -3.78 -13.37 18.02
C GLY A 397 -3.23 -12.64 16.81
N GLY A 398 -3.11 -13.36 15.70
CA GLY A 398 -2.61 -12.78 14.47
C GLY A 398 -2.86 -13.66 13.26
N VAL A 399 -2.36 -13.21 12.12
CA VAL A 399 -2.47 -13.89 10.83
C VAL A 399 -1.20 -13.68 10.01
N VAL A 400 -0.99 -14.53 9.01
CA VAL A 400 -0.15 -14.17 7.87
C VAL A 400 -1.04 -13.38 6.89
N PRO A 401 -0.83 -12.07 6.71
CA PRO A 401 -1.71 -11.21 5.94
C PRO A 401 -1.54 -11.43 4.44
N GLY A 402 -2.52 -10.97 3.66
CA GLY A 402 -2.44 -11.01 2.19
C GLY A 402 -2.61 -12.42 1.62
N ALA A 403 -1.64 -12.89 0.84
CA ALA A 403 -1.64 -14.25 0.31
C ALA A 403 -0.95 -15.26 1.24
N GLY A 404 -0.39 -14.81 2.36
CA GLY A 404 0.31 -15.70 3.28
C GLY A 404 1.68 -16.15 2.78
N GLY A 405 2.11 -17.34 3.22
CA GLY A 405 3.44 -17.89 2.94
C GLY A 405 4.44 -17.43 3.99
N TYR A 406 5.67 -17.18 3.57
CA TYR A 406 6.79 -16.83 4.45
C TYR A 406 6.99 -15.31 4.57
N ASP A 407 5.91 -14.53 4.35
CA ASP A 407 5.93 -13.08 4.47
C ASP A 407 5.75 -12.62 5.93
N ALA A 408 5.64 -11.30 6.14
CA ALA A 408 5.38 -10.71 7.45
C ALA A 408 4.15 -11.30 8.15
N VAL A 409 4.10 -11.19 9.47
CA VAL A 409 2.95 -11.54 10.32
C VAL A 409 2.30 -10.27 10.86
N ALA A 410 0.97 -10.27 11.01
CA ALA A 410 0.22 -9.21 11.66
C ALA A 410 -0.42 -9.72 12.95
N LEU A 411 -0.21 -9.01 14.06
CA LEU A 411 -0.75 -9.34 15.39
C LEU A 411 -1.67 -8.22 15.88
N LEU A 412 -2.69 -8.57 16.65
CA LEU A 412 -3.39 -7.64 17.54
C LEU A 412 -3.01 -7.95 18.99
N VAL A 413 -2.58 -6.92 19.70
CA VAL A 413 -2.08 -7.01 21.08
C VAL A 413 -2.71 -5.92 21.94
N ALA A 414 -2.69 -6.09 23.25
CA ALA A 414 -3.01 -5.03 24.18
C ALA A 414 -1.98 -3.91 24.02
N ASP A 415 -2.43 -2.66 24.04
CA ASP A 415 -1.57 -1.49 23.90
C ASP A 415 -0.79 -1.23 25.20
N ASP A 416 0.15 -2.12 25.50
CA ASP A 416 0.95 -2.16 26.74
C ASP A 416 2.43 -2.43 26.41
N GLU A 417 3.32 -1.61 26.99
CA GLU A 417 4.76 -1.68 26.73
C GLU A 417 5.41 -2.99 27.23
N GLU A 418 4.88 -3.63 28.27
CA GLU A 418 5.38 -4.94 28.73
C GLU A 418 5.04 -6.06 27.73
N VAL A 419 3.85 -5.99 27.10
CA VAL A 419 3.47 -6.92 26.02
C VAL A 419 4.40 -6.77 24.83
N LEU A 420 4.74 -5.53 24.46
CA LEU A 420 5.66 -5.25 23.34
C LEU A 420 7.09 -5.67 23.64
N LYS A 421 7.57 -5.49 24.87
CA LYS A 421 8.88 -6.00 25.30
C LYS A 421 8.93 -7.53 25.23
N GLY A 422 7.90 -8.21 25.76
CA GLY A 422 7.81 -9.67 25.70
C GLY A 422 7.81 -10.18 24.26
N LEU A 423 7.04 -9.53 23.39
CA LEU A 423 7.01 -9.86 21.97
C LEU A 423 8.38 -9.61 21.31
N LYS A 424 9.02 -8.47 21.56
CA LYS A 424 10.35 -8.16 21.00
C LYS A 424 11.39 -9.21 21.38
N VAL A 425 11.44 -9.60 22.66
CA VAL A 425 12.34 -10.66 23.15
C VAL A 425 12.08 -11.99 22.45
N LEU A 426 10.80 -12.38 22.31
CA LEU A 426 10.44 -13.61 21.60
C LEU A 426 10.94 -13.58 20.15
N LEU A 427 10.64 -12.50 19.41
CA LEU A 427 10.99 -12.38 17.99
C LEU A 427 12.50 -12.34 17.75
N GLU A 428 13.26 -11.64 18.60
CA GLU A 428 14.73 -11.58 18.51
C GLU A 428 15.40 -12.94 18.75
N SER A 429 14.79 -13.78 19.58
CA SER A 429 15.24 -15.15 19.85
C SER A 429 14.70 -16.18 18.85
N TRP A 430 13.80 -15.78 17.93
CA TRP A 430 13.13 -16.71 17.03
C TRP A 430 14.03 -17.14 15.88
N GLU A 431 14.37 -18.43 15.86
CA GLU A 431 15.09 -19.03 14.74
C GLU A 431 14.11 -19.46 13.65
N VAL A 432 14.23 -18.86 12.46
CA VAL A 432 13.39 -19.22 11.32
C VAL A 432 13.80 -20.62 10.82
N PRO A 433 12.87 -21.60 10.83
CA PRO A 433 13.14 -22.96 10.35
C PRO A 433 13.58 -23.01 8.88
N VAL A 434 14.39 -24.02 8.51
CA VAL A 434 15.00 -24.15 7.18
C VAL A 434 13.95 -24.25 6.06
N ASP A 435 12.83 -24.92 6.30
CA ASP A 435 11.70 -25.07 5.37
C ASP A 435 10.96 -23.76 5.08
N ALA A 436 11.25 -22.70 5.84
CA ALA A 436 10.72 -21.36 5.66
C ALA A 436 11.57 -20.46 4.76
N THR A 437 12.71 -20.95 4.27
CA THR A 437 13.63 -20.16 3.46
C THR A 437 13.56 -20.57 2.00
N SER A 438 13.44 -19.58 1.11
CA SER A 438 13.44 -19.78 -0.34
C SER A 438 14.76 -20.39 -0.86
N ASP A 439 15.85 -20.24 -0.10
CA ASP A 439 17.21 -20.70 -0.43
C ASP A 439 17.66 -21.97 0.33
N GLY A 440 16.80 -22.58 1.16
CA GLY A 440 17.13 -23.79 1.93
C GLY A 440 18.25 -23.62 2.96
N LYS A 441 18.47 -22.39 3.45
CA LYS A 441 19.46 -22.05 4.48
C LYS A 441 18.75 -21.57 5.75
N SER A 442 19.06 -22.12 6.92
CA SER A 442 18.67 -21.49 8.20
C SER A 442 19.36 -20.13 8.33
N GLY A 443 18.63 -19.09 8.75
CA GLY A 443 19.23 -17.78 9.00
C GLY A 443 18.32 -16.55 8.89
N GLY A 444 17.03 -16.70 8.54
CA GLY A 444 16.09 -15.58 8.59
C GLY A 444 15.91 -15.08 10.02
N LYS A 445 15.79 -13.76 10.19
CA LYS A 445 15.41 -13.13 11.47
C LYS A 445 13.97 -12.65 11.40
N VAL A 446 13.29 -12.67 12.53
CA VAL A 446 11.99 -12.02 12.68
C VAL A 446 12.18 -10.72 13.46
N ARG A 447 11.58 -9.63 12.99
CA ARG A 447 11.67 -8.33 13.68
C ARG A 447 10.32 -7.63 13.71
N MET A 448 10.04 -6.99 14.84
CA MET A 448 8.90 -6.08 14.94
C MET A 448 9.16 -4.84 14.10
N LEU A 449 8.22 -4.48 13.23
CA LEU A 449 8.25 -3.23 12.49
C LEU A 449 7.73 -2.10 13.38
N GLY A 450 8.39 -0.95 13.33
CA GLY A 450 7.96 0.27 14.02
C GLY A 450 6.80 0.95 13.31
N VAL A 451 5.70 0.24 13.10
CA VAL A 451 4.46 0.74 12.48
C VAL A 451 3.28 0.45 13.38
N ARG A 452 2.26 1.30 13.28
CA ARG A 452 0.98 1.17 13.98
C ARG A 452 -0.19 1.26 13.01
N GLU A 453 -1.36 0.88 13.51
CA GLU A 453 -2.63 1.14 12.86
C GLU A 453 -2.83 2.63 12.53
N GLU A 454 -3.31 2.90 11.33
CA GLU A 454 -3.72 4.23 10.90
C GLU A 454 -5.16 4.16 10.38
N MET A 455 -5.93 5.19 10.70
CA MET A 455 -7.33 5.29 10.33
C MET A 455 -7.53 6.11 9.05
N GLU A 456 -6.63 7.04 8.79
CA GLU A 456 -6.70 7.95 7.65
C GLU A 456 -5.97 7.41 6.41
N GLY A 457 -6.57 7.57 5.23
CA GLY A 457 -5.91 7.30 3.95
C GLY A 457 -4.99 8.43 3.53
N VAL A 458 -4.96 8.70 2.23
CA VAL A 458 -4.24 9.83 1.64
C VAL A 458 -4.64 11.17 2.28
N ARG A 459 -3.65 12.04 2.51
CA ARG A 459 -3.83 13.38 3.09
C ARG A 459 -2.81 14.39 2.56
N GLY A 460 -3.16 15.67 2.61
CA GLY A 460 -2.20 16.76 2.41
C GLY A 460 -1.27 16.86 3.61
N GLU A 461 0.00 17.19 3.36
CA GLU A 461 1.02 17.39 4.39
C GLU A 461 1.47 18.85 4.40
N ASP A 462 1.86 19.35 5.57
CA ASP A 462 2.48 20.67 5.68
C ASP A 462 3.97 20.55 5.35
N ALA A 463 4.38 21.17 4.24
CA ALA A 463 5.75 21.10 3.75
C ALA A 463 6.78 21.73 4.72
N SER A 464 6.35 22.70 5.53
CA SER A 464 7.20 23.35 6.53
C SER A 464 7.46 22.46 7.74
N VAL A 465 6.48 21.65 8.14
CA VAL A 465 6.57 20.76 9.31
C VAL A 465 7.39 19.50 8.99
N MET A 466 7.33 19.03 7.75
CA MET A 466 7.98 17.76 7.35
C MET A 466 9.44 17.91 6.91
N ALA A 467 9.99 19.13 6.97
CA ALA A 467 11.37 19.45 6.58
C ALA A 467 11.76 18.92 5.17
N TYR A 468 10.81 18.86 4.23
CA TYR A 468 11.08 18.40 2.86
C TYR A 468 12.18 19.21 2.18
N GLY A 469 12.39 20.47 2.62
CA GLY A 469 13.46 21.36 2.14
C GLY A 469 14.85 20.74 2.20
N GLU A 470 15.14 19.87 3.17
CA GLU A 470 16.44 19.18 3.29
C GLU A 470 16.63 18.09 2.21
N TRP A 471 15.54 17.67 1.59
CA TRP A 471 15.48 16.58 0.61
C TRP A 471 15.19 17.05 -0.81
N THR A 472 14.91 18.34 -1.01
CA THR A 472 14.52 18.92 -2.32
C THR A 472 15.67 19.56 -3.10
N LEU A 473 16.93 19.36 -2.65
CA LEU A 473 18.13 19.96 -3.26
C LEU A 473 18.62 19.19 -4.49
#